data_AF-A0A972DG41-F1
#
_entry.id   AF-A0A972DG41-F1
#
_cell.length_a   1.000
_cell.length_b   1.000
_cell.length_c   1.000
_cell.angle_alpha   90.00
_cell.angle_beta   90.00
_cell.angle_gamma   90.00
#
_symmetry.space_group_name_H-M   'P 1'
#
loop_
_entity.id
_entity.type
_entity.pdbx_description
1 polymer ?
#
loop_
_entity_poly.entity_id
_entity_poly.type
_entity_poly.pdbx_seq_one_letter_code
_entity_poly.pdbx_strand_id
1 'polypeptide(L)' 'MSEMIWDNNHSFKRNCITGDTDFLYYYLKECIYKAQNIDIIVSFLMESGVRLLVNDFKEAVDRGARLRILCGNYLKITQP' A
#
# COMPACT_ATOMS: atom_id res chain seq x y z
N MET A 1 5.58 -27.75 9.73
CA MET A 1 4.15 -27.93 9.44
C MET A 1 3.36 -27.54 10.67
N SER A 2 3.05 -26.25 10.78
CA SER A 2 1.96 -25.71 11.60
C SER A 2 1.65 -24.37 10.93
N GLU A 3 0.65 -24.41 10.07
CA GLU A 3 0.11 -23.26 9.36
C GLU A 3 -0.28 -22.19 10.37
N MET A 4 0.43 -21.05 10.36
CA MET A 4 -0.11 -19.81 10.92
C MET A 4 -1.22 -19.37 9.97
N ILE A 5 -2.45 -19.71 10.37
CA ILE A 5 -3.67 -19.21 9.76
C ILE A 5 -3.65 -17.69 9.88
N TRP A 6 -3.41 -17.01 8.76
CA TRP A 6 -3.69 -15.58 8.65
C TRP A 6 -5.20 -15.43 8.63
N ASP A 7 -5.76 -14.82 9.68
CA ASP A 7 -7.18 -14.49 9.75
C ASP A 7 -7.55 -13.57 8.59
N ASN A 8 -8.10 -14.17 7.52
CA ASN A 8 -8.47 -13.53 6.25
C ASN A 8 -9.76 -12.66 6.33
N ASN A 9 -10.09 -12.11 7.50
CA ASN A 9 -11.29 -11.29 7.70
C ASN A 9 -11.01 -10.06 8.55
N HIS A 10 -10.16 -9.15 8.07
CA HIS A 10 -10.16 -7.78 8.59
C HIS A 10 -11.19 -6.95 7.83
N SER A 11 -12.43 -6.94 8.32
CA SER A 11 -13.37 -5.90 7.93
C SER A 11 -12.90 -4.57 8.54
N PHE A 12 -12.05 -3.85 7.82
CA PHE A 12 -11.55 -2.54 8.20
C PHE A 12 -12.68 -1.50 8.14
N LYS A 13 -13.49 -1.43 9.19
CA LYS A 13 -14.68 -0.55 9.27
C LYS A 13 -14.37 0.86 9.80
N ARG A 14 -13.09 1.24 9.90
CA ARG A 14 -12.64 2.52 10.47
C ARG A 14 -12.11 3.43 9.36
N ASN A 15 -12.43 4.73 9.46
CA ASN A 15 -11.98 5.76 8.53
C ASN A 15 -10.69 6.47 8.98
N CYS A 16 -9.99 5.92 9.97
CA CYS A 16 -8.78 6.49 10.54
C CYS A 16 -7.80 5.36 10.82
N ILE A 17 -6.53 5.61 10.51
CA ILE A 17 -5.41 4.69 10.73
C ILE A 17 -4.39 5.43 11.59
N THR A 18 -4.08 4.88 12.76
CA THR A 18 -3.32 5.61 13.79
C THR A 18 -1.86 5.18 13.91
N GLY A 19 -1.46 4.07 13.29
CA GLY A 19 -0.12 3.48 13.50
C GLY A 19 -0.02 2.69 14.80
N ASP A 20 1.22 2.40 15.21
CA ASP A 20 1.55 1.49 16.34
C ASP A 20 0.96 0.09 16.14
N THR A 21 -0.17 -0.22 16.78
CA THR A 21 -0.87 -1.50 16.59
C THR A 21 -1.82 -1.51 15.38
N ASP A 22 -2.05 -0.35 14.74
CA ASP A 22 -2.94 -0.15 13.60
C ASP A 22 -2.15 0.23 12.34
N PHE A 23 -1.55 -0.79 11.71
CA PHE A 23 -0.61 -0.59 10.59
C PHE A 23 -1.32 -0.26 9.27
N LEU A 24 -0.98 0.89 8.69
CA LEU A 24 -1.45 1.34 7.36
C LEU A 24 -1.22 0.31 6.24
N TYR A 25 -0.15 -0.48 6.34
CA TYR A 25 0.22 -1.47 5.34
C TYR A 25 -0.91 -2.46 5.00
N TYR A 26 -1.61 -3.00 6.00
CA TYR A 26 -2.65 -4.00 5.76
C TYR A 26 -3.87 -3.41 5.05
N TYR A 27 -4.25 -2.18 5.39
CA TYR A 27 -5.33 -1.45 4.71
C TYR A 27 -4.97 -1.19 3.25
N LEU A 28 -3.75 -0.69 3.00
CA LEU A 28 -3.28 -0.44 1.63
C LEU A 28 -3.29 -1.71 0.79
N LYS A 29 -2.81 -2.84 1.34
CA LYS A 29 -2.80 -4.12 0.64
C LYS A 29 -4.20 -4.55 0.19
N GLU A 30 -5.19 -4.46 1.09
CA GLU A 30 -6.57 -4.80 0.75
C GLU A 30 -7.18 -3.84 -0.29
N CYS A 31 -6.91 -2.52 -0.14
CA CYS A 31 -7.38 -1.53 -1.11
C CYS A 31 -6.77 -1.76 -2.50
N ILE A 32 -5.46 -2.02 -2.59
CA ILE A 32 -4.75 -2.30 -3.85
C ILE A 32 -5.28 -3.57 -4.51
N TYR A 33 -5.55 -4.61 -3.72
CA TYR A 33 -6.11 -5.87 -4.22
C TYR A 33 -7.49 -5.68 -4.89
N LYS A 34 -8.34 -4.78 -4.35
CA LYS A 34 -9.70 -4.55 -4.86
C LYS A 34 -9.81 -3.44 -5.91
N ALA A 35 -8.83 -2.55 -6.00
CA ALA A 35 -8.92 -1.35 -6.82
C ALA A 35 -8.85 -1.63 -8.34
N GLN A 36 -9.62 -0.85 -9.10
CA GLN A 36 -9.49 -0.69 -10.56
C GLN A 36 -8.63 0.51 -10.96
N ASN A 37 -8.59 1.53 -10.09
CA ASN A 37 -7.75 2.72 -10.25
C ASN A 37 -7.08 3.02 -8.91
N ILE A 38 -5.77 3.27 -8.95
CA ILE A 38 -4.93 3.54 -7.79
C ILE A 38 -4.19 4.84 -8.04
N ASP A 39 -4.58 5.88 -7.31
CA ASP A 39 -3.99 7.22 -7.39
C ASP A 39 -3.35 7.56 -6.04
N ILE A 40 -2.02 7.67 -6.03
CA ILE A 40 -1.26 7.95 -4.81
C ILE A 40 -0.63 9.32 -4.94
N ILE A 41 -0.97 10.24 -4.03
CA ILE A 41 -0.38 11.57 -3.92
C ILE A 41 0.37 11.64 -2.59
N VAL A 42 1.68 11.77 -2.65
CA VAL A 42 2.55 11.76 -1.46
C VAL A 42 3.66 12.79 -1.59
N SER A 43 4.13 13.31 -0.45
CA SER A 43 5.18 14.33 -0.42
C SER A 43 6.57 13.78 -0.70
N PHE A 44 6.85 12.54 -0.29
CA PHE A 44 8.08 11.80 -0.53
C PHE A 44 7.82 10.29 -0.45
N LEU A 45 8.70 9.50 -1.03
CA LEU A 45 8.72 8.04 -0.91
C LEU A 45 10.03 7.63 -0.22
N MET A 46 9.97 6.52 0.52
CA MET A 46 11.16 5.83 1.03
C MET A 46 11.25 4.46 0.35
N GLU A 47 12.43 4.06 -0.10
CA GLU A 47 12.66 2.77 -0.76
C GLU A 47 12.15 1.59 0.08
N SER A 48 12.39 1.63 1.40
CA SER A 48 11.97 0.59 2.34
C SER A 48 10.44 0.40 2.37
N GLY A 49 9.67 1.48 2.32
CA GLY A 49 8.21 1.43 2.28
C GLY A 49 7.69 0.97 0.92
N VAL A 50 8.32 1.43 -0.17
CA VAL A 50 7.94 1.04 -1.53
C VAL A 50 8.15 -0.46 -1.76
N ARG A 51 9.26 -1.03 -1.28
CA ARG A 51 9.56 -2.46 -1.39
C ARG A 51 8.47 -3.36 -0.82
N LEU A 52 7.73 -2.90 0.19
CA LEU A 52 6.61 -3.66 0.77
C LEU A 52 5.40 -3.76 -0.18
N LEU A 53 5.19 -2.76 -1.04
CA LEU A 53 3.98 -2.64 -1.87
C LEU A 53 4.22 -2.98 -3.36
N VAL A 54 5.47 -3.07 -3.80
CA VAL A 54 5.82 -3.28 -5.22
C VAL A 54 5.15 -4.51 -5.84
N ASN A 55 5.08 -5.62 -5.09
CA ASN A 55 4.45 -6.84 -5.61
C ASN A 55 2.93 -6.70 -5.71
N ASP A 56 2.29 -6.06 -4.73
CA ASP A 56 0.84 -5.80 -4.76
C ASP A 56 0.48 -4.86 -5.92
N PHE A 57 1.32 -3.84 -6.19
CA PHE A 57 1.14 -2.96 -7.35
C PHE A 57 1.31 -3.66 -8.69
N LYS A 58 2.30 -4.55 -8.81
CA LYS A 58 2.48 -5.36 -10.03
C LYS A 58 1.26 -6.23 -10.29
N GLU A 59 0.79 -6.94 -9.27
CA GLU A 59 -0.42 -7.78 -9.39
C GLU A 59 -1.65 -6.95 -9.77
N ALA A 60 -1.82 -5.75 -9.19
CA ALA A 60 -2.91 -4.87 -9.54
C ALA A 60 -2.83 -4.41 -11.01
N VAL A 61 -1.65 -4.04 -11.49
CA VAL A 61 -1.43 -3.66 -12.90
C VAL A 61 -1.65 -4.84 -13.85
N ASP A 62 -1.19 -6.03 -13.49
CA ASP A 62 -1.38 -7.26 -14.26
C ASP A 62 -2.88 -7.64 -14.38
N ARG A 63 -3.66 -7.34 -13.35
CA ARG A 63 -5.14 -7.45 -13.37
C ARG A 63 -5.81 -6.37 -14.25
N GLY A 64 -5.06 -5.37 -14.71
CA GLY A 64 -5.55 -4.26 -15.53
C GLY A 64 -5.91 -2.99 -14.75
N ALA A 65 -5.54 -2.89 -13.46
CA ALA A 65 -5.76 -1.68 -12.69
C ALA A 65 -4.82 -0.56 -13.17
N ARG A 66 -5.34 0.68 -13.21
CA ARG A 66 -4.52 1.86 -13.55
C ARG A 66 -3.82 2.37 -12.30
N LEU A 67 -2.48 2.38 -12.30
CA LEU A 67 -1.66 2.94 -11.22
C LEU A 67 -1.05 4.29 -11.63
N ARG A 68 -1.25 5.33 -10.82
CA ARG A 68 -0.59 6.64 -10.95
C ARG A 68 -0.05 7.08 -9.60
N ILE A 69 1.21 7.49 -9.56
CA ILE A 69 1.86 8.00 -8.35
C ILE A 69 2.40 9.39 -8.64
N LEU A 70 1.91 10.38 -7.88
CA LEU A 70 2.41 11.74 -7.88
C LEU A 70 3.21 11.93 -6.58
N CYS A 71 4.53 12.09 -6.73
CA CYS A 71 5.43 12.32 -5.61
C CYS A 71 6.08 13.70 -5.75
N GLY A 72 6.20 14.43 -4.64
CA GLY A 72 6.99 15.65 -4.57
C GLY A 72 8.49 15.37 -4.41
N ASN A 73 9.34 16.29 -4.86
CA ASN A 73 10.74 16.35 -4.43
C ASN A 73 10.89 17.27 -3.20
N TYR A 74 9.93 17.18 -2.29
CA TYR A 74 9.87 18.05 -1.13
C TYR A 74 11.04 17.69 -0.22
N LEU A 75 11.94 18.65 0.02
CA LEU A 75 13.21 18.56 0.77
C LEU A 75 14.47 18.08 0.02
N LYS A 76 14.42 17.74 -1.29
CA LYS A 76 15.59 17.20 -2.03
C LYS A 76 16.19 15.91 -1.42
N ILE A 77 15.45 15.20 -0.56
CA ILE A 77 15.87 13.96 0.10
C ILE A 77 15.27 12.70 -0.55
N THR A 78 14.63 12.82 -1.71
CA THR A 78 14.12 11.66 -2.43
C THR A 78 15.30 10.85 -2.97
N GLN A 79 15.73 9.84 -2.22
CA GLN A 79 16.55 8.76 -2.74
C GLN A 79 15.60 7.80 -3.48
N PRO A 80 15.75 7.63 -4.81
CA PRO A 80 14.94 6.69 -5.57
C PRO A 80 15.16 5.25 -5.11
#